data_AF-A0A7C5DT09-F1
#
_entry.id   AF-A0A7C5DT09-F1
#
_cell.length_a   1.000
_cell.length_b   1.000
_cell.length_c   1.000
_cell.angle_alpha   90.00
_cell.angle_beta   90.00
_cell.angle_gamma   90.00
#
_symmetry.space_group_name_H-M   'P 1'
#
loop_
_entity.id
_entity.type
_entity.pdbx_description
1 polymer ?
#
loop_
_entity_poly.entity_id
_entity_poly.type
_entity_poly.pdbx_seq_one_letter_code
_entity_poly.pdbx_strand_id
1 'polypeptide(L)'
;PTGICTYEHVVSPVAHDEICAKSVEVRGLKTLVSDIEIPCSFGPAYEGERVRGADLFCQMGGGKSQCTELCKMADMNDIEDGKVEIIGNDIGDLKEGDTPPLGIYVQVAGREFQTDFEPIIERQIHHLINYIQGVMHIGQRDISWIRVGKAAVEKGFTLKDIGVVLHAKFHQDFGNILDKVQITLYTKKKDVDDLTKRARAEYKKRDERVENMKDEDVETYYSCTLCQSFAPNHVCSVSPERTGLCGAYNWMDCKASFEINPTGPNQPIEKGECVDPVLGQWKGVNEFVNKASRGAVTHYNFYSMVIDPMTTCGCCECIAAMLPSCNGVMTVSRDYTGETPCGMKFTTLAGVMGGGASSPGFVGHSKFNITQGKFIVGDGGLSRMVWMPKILKEEIKERIDKRGKEIGVPDLYDMIADETVGITEEEIMPWLEEKGHPALKMDPLIG
;
A
#
# COMPACT_ATOMS: atom_id res chain seq x y z
N PRO A 1 -24.48 -40.98 27.64
CA PRO A 1 -24.31 -39.62 27.06
C PRO A 1 -25.68 -38.96 26.87
N THR A 2 -26.04 -38.06 27.77
CA THR A 2 -27.31 -37.32 27.79
C THR A 2 -27.30 -36.25 26.69
N GLY A 3 -28.27 -36.31 25.77
CA GLY A 3 -28.34 -35.49 24.57
C GLY A 3 -28.55 -33.99 24.82
N ILE A 4 -27.46 -33.22 24.75
CA ILE A 4 -27.46 -31.74 24.75
C ILE A 4 -26.53 -31.17 23.65
N CYS A 5 -26.07 -31.94 22.66
CA CYS A 5 -25.18 -31.38 21.62
C CYS A 5 -25.54 -31.84 20.21
N THR A 6 -25.56 -30.88 19.29
CA THR A 6 -25.90 -31.03 17.86
C THR A 6 -24.77 -31.62 17.02
N TYR A 7 -23.57 -31.82 17.58
CA TYR A 7 -22.39 -32.35 16.90
C TYR A 7 -21.77 -33.51 17.68
N GLU A 8 -21.18 -34.48 16.98
CA GLU A 8 -20.47 -35.61 17.57
C GLU A 8 -19.23 -35.10 18.34
N HIS A 9 -19.14 -35.39 19.65
CA HIS A 9 -18.04 -34.89 20.49
C HIS A 9 -16.78 -35.75 20.47
N VAL A 10 -16.95 -37.04 20.17
CA VAL A 10 -15.85 -38.01 20.08
C VAL A 10 -16.16 -38.91 18.90
N VAL A 11 -15.33 -38.83 17.87
CA VAL A 11 -15.48 -39.59 16.63
C VAL A 11 -14.27 -40.52 16.52
N SER A 12 -14.53 -41.82 16.54
CA SER A 12 -13.50 -42.86 16.46
C SER A 12 -14.10 -44.15 15.91
N PRO A 13 -13.37 -44.92 15.08
CA PRO A 13 -12.05 -44.62 14.55
C PRO A 13 -12.10 -43.69 13.31
N VAL A 14 -11.06 -42.90 13.09
CA VAL A 14 -10.87 -42.08 11.87
C VAL A 14 -9.45 -42.35 11.35
N ALA A 15 -9.31 -42.65 10.05
CA ALA A 15 -8.00 -42.85 9.43
C ALA A 15 -7.22 -41.53 9.38
N HIS A 16 -5.88 -41.56 9.46
CA HIS A 16 -5.06 -40.35 9.60
C HIS A 16 -5.24 -39.36 8.43
N ASP A 17 -5.34 -39.88 7.21
CA ASP A 17 -5.58 -39.13 5.98
C ASP A 17 -7.00 -38.52 5.89
N GLU A 18 -7.95 -39.02 6.68
CA GLU A 18 -9.33 -38.54 6.72
C GLU A 18 -9.60 -37.58 7.89
N ILE A 19 -8.65 -37.40 8.83
CA ILE A 19 -8.85 -36.62 10.05
C ILE A 19 -9.31 -35.19 9.75
N CYS A 20 -8.70 -34.51 8.79
CA CYS A 20 -9.04 -33.13 8.45
C CYS A 20 -10.47 -33.03 7.88
N ALA A 21 -10.80 -33.88 6.91
CA ALA A 21 -12.12 -33.92 6.29
C ALA A 21 -13.21 -34.25 7.33
N LYS A 22 -12.97 -35.26 8.18
CA LYS A 22 -13.92 -35.65 9.22
C LYS A 22 -14.09 -34.57 10.29
N SER A 23 -13.02 -33.87 10.65
CA SER A 23 -13.08 -32.74 11.59
C SER A 23 -13.91 -31.57 11.04
N VAL A 24 -13.75 -31.24 9.75
CA VAL A 24 -14.54 -30.21 9.05
C VAL A 24 -16.03 -30.60 9.04
N GLU A 25 -16.33 -31.84 8.68
CA GLU A 25 -17.70 -32.40 8.64
C GLU A 25 -18.36 -32.35 10.04
N VAL A 26 -17.71 -32.93 11.04
CA VAL A 26 -18.23 -33.06 12.41
C VAL A 26 -18.41 -31.71 13.07
N ARG A 27 -17.53 -30.75 12.79
CA ARG A 27 -17.64 -29.39 13.33
C ARG A 27 -18.66 -28.52 12.58
N GLY A 28 -19.18 -29.01 11.44
CA GLY A 28 -20.10 -28.28 10.57
C GLY A 28 -19.44 -27.13 9.82
N LEU A 29 -18.11 -27.18 9.63
CA LEU A 29 -17.37 -26.12 8.93
C LEU A 29 -17.69 -26.18 7.43
N LYS A 30 -18.01 -25.03 6.85
CA LYS A 30 -18.18 -24.87 5.40
C LYS A 30 -16.87 -24.33 4.83
N THR A 31 -16.01 -25.22 4.37
CA THR A 31 -14.77 -24.86 3.69
C THR A 31 -15.00 -24.84 2.18
N LEU A 32 -14.71 -23.73 1.53
CA LEU A 32 -14.51 -23.72 0.08
C LEU A 32 -13.12 -24.33 -0.16
N VAL A 33 -13.07 -25.57 -0.66
CA VAL A 33 -11.82 -26.18 -1.10
C VAL A 33 -11.49 -25.58 -2.46
N SER A 34 -10.64 -24.56 -2.46
CA SER A 34 -10.01 -24.04 -3.66
C SER A 34 -8.58 -24.59 -3.69
N ASP A 35 -8.40 -25.78 -4.26
CA ASP A 35 -7.05 -26.29 -4.53
C ASP A 35 -6.44 -25.41 -5.62
N ILE A 36 -5.37 -24.69 -5.26
CA ILE A 36 -4.57 -23.91 -6.20
C ILE A 36 -3.36 -24.77 -6.55
N GLU A 37 -3.26 -25.17 -7.82
CA GLU A 37 -2.21 -26.06 -8.32
C GLU A 37 -0.87 -25.32 -8.47
N ILE A 38 -0.17 -25.12 -7.36
CA ILE A 38 1.20 -24.60 -7.32
C ILE A 38 2.10 -25.50 -6.45
N PRO A 39 3.42 -25.54 -6.69
CA PRO A 39 4.35 -26.38 -5.92
C PRO A 39 4.57 -25.91 -4.48
N CYS A 40 4.34 -24.63 -4.22
CA CYS A 40 4.51 -24.03 -2.89
C CYS A 40 3.21 -24.11 -2.08
N SER A 41 3.32 -24.16 -0.75
CA SER A 41 2.15 -24.02 0.09
C SER A 41 1.54 -22.62 -0.07
N PHE A 42 0.21 -22.56 -0.06
CA PHE A 42 -0.54 -21.34 -0.27
C PHE A 42 -1.49 -21.06 0.89
N GLY A 43 -1.51 -19.82 1.39
CA GLY A 43 -2.51 -19.38 2.35
C GLY A 43 -2.10 -18.14 3.14
N PRO A 44 -3.07 -17.53 3.85
CA PRO A 44 -2.84 -16.30 4.62
C PRO A 44 -1.82 -16.45 5.75
N ALA A 45 -1.55 -17.68 6.20
CA ALA A 45 -0.54 -17.93 7.24
C ALA A 45 0.90 -17.58 6.80
N TYR A 46 1.15 -17.52 5.49
CA TYR A 46 2.45 -17.13 4.93
C TYR A 46 2.54 -15.61 4.67
N GLU A 47 1.43 -14.89 4.81
CA GLU A 47 1.40 -13.44 4.64
C GLU A 47 2.28 -12.77 5.70
N GLY A 48 3.31 -12.04 5.25
CA GLY A 48 4.26 -11.36 6.14
C GLY A 48 5.59 -12.09 6.32
N GLU A 49 5.78 -13.28 5.72
CA GLU A 49 7.09 -13.89 5.60
C GLU A 49 8.08 -12.91 4.93
N ARG A 50 9.28 -12.80 5.49
CA ARG A 50 10.33 -11.91 4.99
C ARG A 50 11.45 -12.72 4.36
N VAL A 51 11.62 -12.59 3.04
CA VAL A 51 12.78 -13.15 2.34
C VAL A 51 13.98 -12.22 2.53
N ARG A 52 14.90 -12.61 3.41
CA ARG A 52 16.13 -11.87 3.72
C ARG A 52 17.25 -12.26 2.76
N GLY A 53 18.34 -11.48 2.77
CA GLY A 53 19.45 -11.65 1.82
C GLY A 53 20.10 -13.05 1.82
N ALA A 54 20.16 -13.74 2.98
CA ALA A 54 20.73 -15.08 3.07
C ALA A 54 19.89 -16.14 2.33
N ASP A 55 18.57 -15.97 2.35
CA ASP A 55 17.58 -16.91 1.79
C ASP A 55 17.12 -16.51 0.39
N LEU A 56 17.59 -15.37 -0.12
CA LEU A 56 17.17 -14.80 -1.39
C LEU A 56 17.76 -15.59 -2.58
N PHE A 57 16.91 -15.99 -3.52
CA PHE A 57 17.33 -16.49 -4.82
C PHE A 57 17.41 -15.35 -5.84
N CYS A 58 16.29 -14.66 -6.11
CA CYS A 58 16.24 -13.52 -7.02
C CYS A 58 15.29 -12.44 -6.50
N GLN A 59 15.39 -11.22 -7.04
CA GLN A 59 14.44 -10.15 -6.72
C GLN A 59 14.11 -9.24 -7.91
N MET A 60 12.87 -8.78 -7.99
CA MET A 60 12.36 -7.91 -9.03
C MET A 60 11.84 -6.63 -8.37
N GLY A 61 12.32 -5.45 -8.77
CA GLY A 61 11.97 -4.20 -8.10
C GLY A 61 12.96 -3.78 -7.01
N GLY A 62 12.45 -3.02 -6.03
CA GLY A 62 13.22 -2.61 -4.85
C GLY A 62 14.44 -1.75 -5.16
N GLY A 63 14.33 -0.89 -6.18
CA GLY A 63 15.40 0.00 -6.65
C GLY A 63 16.51 -0.67 -7.46
N LYS A 64 16.50 -2.01 -7.65
CA LYS A 64 17.50 -2.73 -8.46
C LYS A 64 17.07 -2.95 -9.91
N SER A 65 15.77 -3.14 -10.14
CA SER A 65 15.15 -3.29 -11.45
C SER A 65 13.75 -2.66 -11.43
N GLN A 66 13.14 -2.46 -12.59
CA GLN A 66 11.75 -2.01 -12.67
C GLN A 66 10.80 -3.19 -12.38
N CYS A 67 9.82 -2.97 -11.50
CA CYS A 67 8.75 -3.93 -11.26
C CYS A 67 7.42 -3.20 -11.24
N THR A 68 6.50 -3.59 -12.13
CA THR A 68 5.23 -2.91 -12.35
C THR A 68 4.09 -3.91 -12.37
N GLU A 69 3.00 -3.63 -11.67
CA GLU A 69 1.76 -4.41 -11.72
C GLU A 69 0.60 -3.53 -12.18
N LEU A 70 -0.16 -3.94 -13.19
CA LEU A 70 -1.28 -3.18 -13.74
C LEU A 70 -2.46 -4.11 -13.99
N CYS A 71 -3.62 -3.79 -13.43
CA CYS A 71 -4.90 -4.37 -13.83
C CYS A 71 -5.59 -3.45 -14.82
N LYS A 72 -6.15 -4.04 -15.88
CA LYS A 72 -6.97 -3.31 -16.84
C LYS A 72 -8.22 -4.10 -17.23
N MET A 73 -9.36 -3.42 -17.27
CA MET A 73 -10.55 -3.95 -17.90
C MET A 73 -10.29 -4.19 -19.39
N ALA A 74 -10.67 -5.36 -19.88
CA ALA A 74 -10.59 -5.74 -21.29
C ALA A 74 -11.97 -6.10 -21.83
N ASP A 75 -12.12 -6.05 -23.15
CA ASP A 75 -13.32 -6.57 -23.78
C ASP A 75 -13.36 -8.10 -23.68
N MET A 76 -14.57 -8.65 -23.53
CA MET A 76 -14.79 -10.10 -23.33
C MET A 76 -14.19 -10.97 -24.44
N ASN A 77 -14.03 -10.41 -25.65
CA ASN A 77 -13.47 -11.09 -26.82
C ASN A 77 -11.96 -10.94 -26.97
N ASP A 78 -11.33 -10.02 -26.23
CA ASP A 78 -9.90 -9.72 -26.35
C ASP A 78 -9.04 -10.62 -25.47
N ILE A 79 -9.65 -11.32 -24.51
CA ILE A 79 -8.95 -12.17 -23.55
C ILE A 79 -9.52 -13.58 -23.45
N GLU A 80 -8.63 -14.51 -23.12
CA GLU A 80 -8.93 -15.90 -22.84
C GLU A 80 -8.83 -16.16 -21.33
N ASP A 81 -9.88 -16.72 -20.73
CA ASP A 81 -9.88 -17.01 -19.31
C ASP A 81 -8.86 -18.10 -18.96
N GLY A 82 -8.12 -17.91 -17.87
CA GLY A 82 -7.10 -18.85 -17.41
C GLY A 82 -5.80 -18.80 -18.19
N LYS A 83 -5.70 -17.94 -19.21
CA LYS A 83 -4.45 -17.79 -19.97
C LYS A 83 -3.41 -17.07 -19.12
N VAL A 84 -2.33 -17.78 -18.82
CA VAL A 84 -1.12 -17.26 -18.16
C VAL A 84 0.05 -17.36 -19.13
N GLU A 85 0.64 -16.21 -19.48
CA GLU A 85 1.74 -16.13 -20.45
C GLU A 85 2.96 -15.44 -19.84
N ILE A 86 4.15 -16.01 -20.05
CA ILE A 86 5.43 -15.40 -19.67
C ILE A 86 6.14 -14.94 -20.94
N ILE A 87 6.45 -13.64 -21.02
CA ILE A 87 7.17 -13.04 -22.14
C ILE A 87 8.56 -12.63 -21.66
N GLY A 88 9.52 -13.54 -21.85
CA GLY A 88 10.90 -13.40 -21.41
C GLY A 88 11.40 -14.66 -20.70
N ASN A 89 12.33 -14.46 -19.77
CA ASN A 89 12.90 -15.51 -18.94
C ASN A 89 11.95 -15.83 -17.76
N ASP A 90 11.90 -17.10 -17.37
CA ASP A 90 11.26 -17.56 -16.16
C ASP A 90 12.30 -17.78 -15.03
N ILE A 91 11.87 -18.14 -13.82
CA ILE A 91 12.74 -18.39 -12.66
C ILE A 91 13.81 -19.45 -12.96
N GLY A 92 13.45 -20.50 -13.71
CA GLY A 92 14.37 -21.59 -14.07
C GLY A 92 15.54 -21.16 -14.97
N ASP A 93 15.42 -20.02 -15.64
CA ASP A 93 16.48 -19.46 -16.50
C ASP A 93 17.45 -18.53 -15.72
N LEU A 94 17.13 -18.21 -14.47
CA LEU A 94 17.88 -17.26 -13.64
C LEU A 94 18.94 -17.96 -12.79
N LYS A 95 19.92 -17.18 -12.35
CA LYS A 95 20.92 -17.57 -11.36
C LYS A 95 20.63 -16.91 -10.02
N GLU A 96 21.12 -17.53 -8.96
CA GLU A 96 21.09 -16.91 -7.63
C GLU A 96 21.77 -15.54 -7.66
N GLY A 97 21.08 -14.53 -7.10
CA GLY A 97 21.50 -13.14 -7.09
C GLY A 97 20.94 -12.28 -8.24
N ASP A 98 20.30 -12.89 -9.24
CA ASP A 98 19.76 -12.15 -10.38
C ASP A 98 18.64 -11.18 -9.98
N THR A 99 18.58 -10.06 -10.72
CA THR A 99 17.61 -8.98 -10.49
C THR A 99 16.85 -8.61 -11.77
N PRO A 100 16.03 -9.51 -12.34
CA PRO A 100 15.33 -9.20 -13.57
C PRO A 100 14.25 -8.12 -13.36
N PRO A 101 13.87 -7.38 -14.41
CA PRO A 101 12.67 -6.57 -14.35
C PRO A 101 11.41 -7.47 -14.41
N LEU A 102 10.29 -6.98 -13.90
CA LEU A 102 9.01 -7.69 -13.95
C LEU A 102 7.84 -6.76 -14.28
N GLY A 103 6.98 -7.18 -15.20
CA GLY A 103 5.69 -6.56 -15.47
C GLY A 103 4.57 -7.57 -15.24
N ILE A 104 3.70 -7.34 -14.26
CA ILE A 104 2.51 -8.15 -14.01
C ILE A 104 1.33 -7.42 -14.66
N TYR A 105 0.88 -7.89 -15.82
CA TYR A 105 -0.28 -7.33 -16.49
C TYR A 105 -1.48 -8.24 -16.33
N VAL A 106 -2.46 -7.78 -15.56
CA VAL A 106 -3.73 -8.48 -15.31
C VAL A 106 -4.79 -7.86 -16.19
N GLN A 107 -5.43 -8.67 -17.02
CA GLN A 107 -6.58 -8.26 -17.82
C GLN A 107 -7.82 -8.96 -17.30
N VAL A 108 -8.86 -8.19 -17.03
CA VAL A 108 -10.12 -8.69 -16.46
C VAL A 108 -11.28 -8.30 -17.37
N ALA A 109 -12.20 -9.22 -17.61
CA ALA A 109 -13.47 -8.92 -18.25
C ALA A 109 -14.61 -9.47 -17.39
N GLY A 110 -15.70 -8.71 -17.29
CA GLY A 110 -16.89 -9.11 -16.54
C GLY A 110 -18.06 -8.21 -16.90
N ARG A 111 -19.28 -8.75 -16.92
CA ARG A 111 -20.48 -7.94 -17.22
C ARG A 111 -20.72 -6.82 -16.21
N GLU A 112 -20.44 -7.10 -14.94
CA GLU A 112 -20.59 -6.14 -13.84
C GLU A 112 -19.25 -5.46 -13.51
N PHE A 113 -18.17 -5.75 -14.24
CA PHE A 113 -16.85 -5.15 -14.00
C PHE A 113 -16.81 -3.72 -14.52
N GLN A 114 -16.25 -2.81 -13.74
CA GLN A 114 -16.12 -1.40 -14.09
C GLN A 114 -14.67 -0.96 -13.95
N THR A 115 -14.27 0.08 -14.69
CA THR A 115 -12.91 0.65 -14.59
C THR A 115 -12.57 1.16 -13.19
N ASP A 116 -13.59 1.45 -12.38
CA ASP A 116 -13.43 1.86 -10.99
C ASP A 116 -13.02 0.70 -10.07
N PHE A 117 -13.17 -0.55 -10.52
CA PHE A 117 -12.75 -1.75 -9.78
C PHE A 117 -11.31 -2.18 -10.09
N GLU A 118 -10.66 -1.61 -11.11
CA GLU A 118 -9.28 -1.94 -11.46
C GLU A 118 -8.30 -1.80 -10.26
N PRO A 119 -8.35 -0.72 -9.45
CA PRO A 119 -7.45 -0.58 -8.30
C PRO A 119 -7.69 -1.61 -7.21
N ILE A 120 -8.92 -2.12 -7.08
CA ILE A 120 -9.28 -3.15 -6.10
C ILE A 120 -8.58 -4.46 -6.45
N ILE A 121 -8.65 -4.85 -7.72
CA ILE A 121 -7.96 -6.05 -8.23
C ILE A 121 -6.45 -5.89 -8.12
N GLU A 122 -5.89 -4.73 -8.48
CA GLU A 122 -4.44 -4.48 -8.33
C GLU A 122 -3.97 -4.65 -6.89
N ARG A 123 -4.73 -4.12 -5.92
CA ARG A 123 -4.30 -4.21 -4.53
C ARG A 123 -4.25 -5.64 -4.01
N GLN A 124 -5.09 -6.53 -4.54
CA GLN A 124 -5.06 -7.94 -4.17
C GLN A 124 -3.79 -8.65 -4.65
N ILE A 125 -3.12 -8.17 -5.71
CA ILE A 125 -1.84 -8.74 -6.18
C ILE A 125 -0.84 -8.84 -5.03
N HIS A 126 -0.77 -7.80 -4.18
CA HIS A 126 0.07 -7.80 -3.00
C HIS A 126 -0.22 -8.95 -2.05
N HIS A 127 -1.48 -9.16 -1.67
CA HIS A 127 -1.85 -10.18 -0.70
C HIS A 127 -1.69 -11.58 -1.28
N LEU A 128 -2.18 -11.78 -2.50
CA LEU A 128 -2.20 -13.08 -3.15
C LEU A 128 -0.79 -13.60 -3.45
N ILE A 129 0.15 -12.73 -3.82
CA ILE A 129 1.56 -13.15 -3.96
C ILE A 129 2.19 -13.46 -2.60
N ASN A 130 1.90 -12.69 -1.54
CA ASN A 130 2.40 -12.98 -0.19
C ASN A 130 1.78 -14.23 0.44
N TYR A 131 0.71 -14.79 -0.12
CA TYR A 131 0.16 -16.07 0.36
C TYR A 131 0.95 -17.27 -0.15
N ILE A 132 1.85 -17.08 -1.12
CA ILE A 132 2.74 -18.11 -1.62
C ILE A 132 3.93 -18.22 -0.68
N GLN A 133 4.09 -19.36 -0.02
CA GLN A 133 5.19 -19.59 0.92
C GLN A 133 6.56 -19.34 0.25
N GLY A 134 7.42 -18.57 0.93
CA GLY A 134 8.78 -18.27 0.43
C GLY A 134 8.84 -17.20 -0.66
N VAL A 135 7.72 -16.54 -0.99
CA VAL A 135 7.66 -15.39 -1.89
C VAL A 135 7.18 -14.18 -1.10
N MET A 136 7.86 -13.04 -1.27
CA MET A 136 7.52 -11.80 -0.59
C MET A 136 7.22 -10.72 -1.62
N HIS A 137 6.08 -10.04 -1.47
CA HIS A 137 5.69 -8.88 -2.26
C HIS A 137 5.54 -7.63 -1.38
N ILE A 138 6.14 -6.52 -1.77
CA ILE A 138 6.01 -5.21 -1.11
C ILE A 138 5.78 -4.15 -2.18
N GLY A 139 5.13 -3.04 -1.80
CA GLY A 139 4.84 -1.96 -2.72
C GLY A 139 3.56 -2.22 -3.49
N GLN A 140 3.39 -1.44 -4.54
CA GLN A 140 2.22 -1.42 -5.40
C GLN A 140 2.59 -0.77 -6.73
N ARG A 141 1.70 -0.83 -7.71
CA ARG A 141 1.78 -0.04 -8.96
C ARG A 141 3.13 -0.26 -9.66
N ASP A 142 3.91 0.79 -9.92
CA ASP A 142 5.22 0.74 -10.57
C ASP A 142 6.41 0.76 -9.60
N ILE A 143 6.14 0.60 -8.30
CA ILE A 143 7.16 0.50 -7.24
C ILE A 143 7.05 -0.83 -6.48
N SER A 144 6.41 -1.83 -7.09
CA SER A 144 6.34 -3.19 -6.53
C SER A 144 7.74 -3.78 -6.35
N TRP A 145 7.86 -4.70 -5.41
CA TRP A 145 9.11 -5.36 -5.07
C TRP A 145 8.84 -6.79 -4.64
N ILE A 146 9.29 -7.72 -5.47
CA ILE A 146 9.11 -9.16 -5.25
C ILE A 146 10.46 -9.79 -4.95
N ARG A 147 10.51 -10.62 -3.90
CA ARG A 147 11.64 -11.49 -3.58
C ARG A 147 11.19 -12.93 -3.59
N VAL A 148 11.99 -13.78 -4.21
CA VAL A 148 11.78 -15.23 -4.26
C VAL A 148 12.88 -15.91 -3.45
N GLY A 149 12.50 -16.72 -2.46
CA GLY A 149 13.44 -17.46 -1.62
C GLY A 149 13.94 -18.75 -2.27
N LYS A 150 15.15 -19.20 -1.88
CA LYS A 150 15.77 -20.44 -2.37
C LYS A 150 14.87 -21.66 -2.16
N ALA A 151 14.22 -21.76 -1.00
CA ALA A 151 13.31 -22.85 -0.68
C ALA A 151 12.06 -22.92 -1.59
N ALA A 152 11.57 -21.79 -2.11
CA ALA A 152 10.47 -21.78 -3.07
C ALA A 152 10.93 -22.34 -4.43
N VAL A 153 12.13 -21.96 -4.87
CA VAL A 153 12.74 -22.46 -6.11
C VAL A 153 13.04 -23.96 -6.03
N GLU A 154 13.54 -24.45 -4.89
CA GLU A 154 13.78 -25.89 -4.65
C GLU A 154 12.50 -26.72 -4.76
N LYS A 155 11.34 -26.15 -4.39
CA LYS A 155 10.02 -26.78 -4.56
C LYS A 155 9.52 -26.75 -6.01
N GLY A 156 10.14 -25.95 -6.87
CA GLY A 156 9.77 -25.81 -8.28
C GLY A 156 8.97 -24.55 -8.61
N PHE A 157 8.99 -23.51 -7.76
CA PHE A 157 8.29 -22.26 -8.03
C PHE A 157 8.75 -21.59 -9.34
N THR A 158 7.77 -21.10 -10.11
CA THR A 158 7.94 -20.37 -11.38
C THR A 158 7.15 -19.07 -11.36
N LEU A 159 7.42 -18.15 -12.29
CA LEU A 159 6.58 -16.96 -12.44
C LEU A 159 5.15 -17.33 -12.83
N LYS A 160 4.95 -18.44 -13.56
CA LYS A 160 3.63 -18.91 -13.97
C LYS A 160 2.71 -19.14 -12.76
N ASP A 161 3.27 -19.59 -11.64
CA ASP A 161 2.52 -19.83 -10.39
C ASP A 161 1.87 -18.54 -9.85
N ILE A 162 2.50 -17.38 -10.06
CA ILE A 162 1.87 -16.07 -9.74
C ILE A 162 0.58 -15.91 -10.56
N GLY A 163 0.63 -16.18 -11.87
CA GLY A 163 -0.55 -16.06 -12.72
C GLY A 163 -1.65 -17.06 -12.36
N VAL A 164 -1.28 -18.31 -12.02
CA VAL A 164 -2.23 -19.35 -11.56
C VAL A 164 -2.93 -18.91 -10.28
N VAL A 165 -2.17 -18.42 -9.30
CA VAL A 165 -2.71 -17.91 -8.03
C VAL A 165 -3.65 -16.74 -8.28
N LEU A 166 -3.23 -15.74 -9.06
CA LEU A 166 -4.03 -14.55 -9.34
C LEU A 166 -5.35 -14.91 -10.05
N HIS A 167 -5.31 -15.76 -11.08
CA HIS A 167 -6.52 -16.22 -11.78
C HIS A 167 -7.49 -16.91 -10.81
N ALA A 168 -7.02 -17.92 -10.09
CA ALA A 168 -7.87 -18.72 -9.20
C ALA A 168 -8.50 -17.86 -8.09
N LYS A 169 -7.70 -16.99 -7.48
CA LYS A 169 -8.13 -16.15 -6.36
C LYS A 169 -9.02 -14.99 -6.79
N PHE A 170 -8.79 -14.40 -7.96
CA PHE A 170 -9.70 -13.39 -8.49
C PHE A 170 -11.08 -13.97 -8.79
N HIS A 171 -11.16 -15.17 -9.38
CA HIS A 171 -12.44 -15.86 -9.56
C HIS A 171 -13.12 -16.20 -8.24
N GLN A 172 -12.36 -16.69 -7.26
CA GLN A 172 -12.90 -17.05 -5.96
C GLN A 172 -13.45 -15.85 -5.19
N ASP A 173 -12.70 -14.75 -5.16
CA ASP A 173 -12.99 -13.62 -4.28
C ASP A 173 -13.86 -12.55 -4.96
N PHE A 174 -13.86 -12.50 -6.30
CA PHE A 174 -14.52 -11.46 -7.11
C PHE A 174 -15.39 -12.02 -8.25
N GLY A 175 -15.69 -13.32 -8.28
CA GLY A 175 -16.50 -13.94 -9.33
C GLY A 175 -17.94 -13.43 -9.46
N ASN A 176 -18.39 -12.56 -8.54
CA ASN A 176 -19.63 -11.80 -8.68
C ASN A 176 -19.51 -10.60 -9.65
N ILE A 177 -18.30 -10.10 -9.91
CA ILE A 177 -18.06 -8.93 -10.76
C ILE A 177 -17.20 -9.22 -11.99
N LEU A 178 -16.42 -10.32 -11.99
CA LEU A 178 -15.59 -10.71 -13.14
C LEU A 178 -15.94 -12.11 -13.67
N ASP A 179 -15.74 -12.29 -14.98
CA ASP A 179 -16.04 -13.51 -15.73
C ASP A 179 -14.78 -14.15 -16.35
N LYS A 180 -13.77 -13.35 -16.71
CA LYS A 180 -12.52 -13.81 -17.32
C LYS A 180 -11.31 -13.07 -16.75
N VAL A 181 -10.22 -13.81 -16.54
CA VAL A 181 -8.92 -13.24 -16.15
C VAL A 181 -7.81 -13.83 -17.03
N GLN A 182 -7.01 -12.95 -17.61
CA GLN A 182 -5.78 -13.29 -18.33
C GLN A 182 -4.59 -12.58 -17.66
N ILE A 183 -3.49 -13.29 -17.48
CA ILE A 183 -2.28 -12.74 -16.86
C ILE A 183 -1.11 -12.84 -17.84
N THR A 184 -0.40 -11.73 -18.03
CA THR A 184 0.85 -11.68 -18.78
C THR A 184 1.98 -11.18 -17.89
N LEU A 185 3.06 -11.96 -17.82
CA LEU A 185 4.24 -11.70 -17.01
C LEU A 185 5.41 -11.35 -17.92
N TYR A 186 5.80 -10.08 -17.96
CA TYR A 186 6.91 -9.60 -18.76
C TYR A 186 8.20 -9.60 -17.95
N THR A 187 9.27 -10.19 -18.49
CA THR A 187 10.61 -10.12 -17.86
C THR A 187 11.69 -9.56 -18.79
N LYS A 188 11.33 -9.27 -20.05
CA LYS A 188 12.18 -8.50 -20.95
C LYS A 188 12.10 -7.02 -20.60
N LYS A 189 13.26 -6.36 -20.45
CA LYS A 189 13.34 -4.95 -20.05
C LYS A 189 12.45 -4.03 -20.90
N LYS A 190 12.49 -4.17 -22.22
CA LYS A 190 11.71 -3.32 -23.14
C LYS A 190 10.20 -3.43 -22.87
N ASP A 191 9.71 -4.66 -22.72
CA ASP A 191 8.27 -4.90 -22.52
C ASP A 191 7.82 -4.39 -21.14
N VAL A 192 8.68 -4.52 -20.12
CA VAL A 192 8.44 -3.93 -18.79
C VAL A 192 8.43 -2.40 -18.86
N ASP A 193 9.38 -1.77 -19.54
CA ASP A 193 9.43 -0.30 -19.68
C ASP A 193 8.17 0.23 -20.41
N ASP A 194 7.72 -0.46 -21.46
CA ASP A 194 6.51 -0.12 -22.21
C ASP A 194 5.25 -0.27 -21.34
N LEU A 195 5.16 -1.35 -20.54
CA LEU A 195 4.09 -1.52 -19.56
C LEU A 195 4.13 -0.43 -18.49
N THR A 196 5.29 -0.10 -17.94
CA THR A 196 5.45 0.96 -16.93
C THR A 196 4.97 2.31 -17.44
N LYS A 197 5.30 2.66 -18.69
CA LYS A 197 4.81 3.90 -19.30
C LYS A 197 3.29 3.94 -19.38
N ARG A 198 2.66 2.86 -19.81
CA ARG A 198 1.19 2.74 -19.85
C ARG A 198 0.60 2.82 -18.44
N ALA A 199 1.14 2.05 -17.51
CA ALA A 199 0.70 1.95 -16.14
C ALA A 199 0.70 3.32 -15.45
N ARG A 200 1.78 4.09 -15.57
CA ARG A 200 1.87 5.46 -15.01
C ARG A 200 0.79 6.40 -15.56
N ALA A 201 0.44 6.29 -16.84
CA ALA A 201 -0.64 7.10 -17.43
C ALA A 201 -2.01 6.72 -16.85
N GLU A 202 -2.27 5.43 -16.64
CA GLU A 202 -3.49 4.95 -15.98
C GLU A 202 -3.53 5.40 -14.51
N TYR A 203 -2.43 5.27 -13.76
CA TYR A 203 -2.35 5.73 -12.37
C TYR A 203 -2.61 7.23 -12.25
N LYS A 204 -2.01 8.05 -13.11
CA LYS A 204 -2.26 9.49 -13.14
C LYS A 204 -3.75 9.79 -13.31
N LYS A 205 -4.41 9.13 -14.27
CA LYS A 205 -5.86 9.29 -14.48
C LYS A 205 -6.67 8.86 -13.26
N ARG A 206 -6.27 7.78 -12.59
CA ARG A 206 -6.96 7.29 -11.38
C ARG A 206 -6.83 8.26 -10.21
N ASP A 207 -5.64 8.81 -10.00
CA ASP A 207 -5.35 9.78 -8.94
C ASP A 207 -6.08 11.11 -9.17
N GLU A 208 -6.21 11.54 -10.43
CA GLU A 208 -6.96 12.76 -10.80
C GLU A 208 -8.47 12.67 -10.50
N ARG A 209 -9.06 11.46 -10.41
CA ARG A 209 -10.51 11.29 -10.14
C ARG A 209 -10.92 11.81 -8.76
N VAL A 210 -10.05 11.71 -7.76
CA VAL A 210 -10.33 12.16 -6.39
C VAL A 210 -9.86 13.58 -6.10
N GLU A 211 -9.13 14.20 -7.01
CA GLU A 211 -8.45 15.49 -6.78
C GLU A 211 -9.42 16.65 -6.48
N ASN A 212 -10.64 16.59 -7.00
CA ASN A 212 -11.66 17.63 -6.82
C ASN A 212 -12.58 17.42 -5.60
N MET A 213 -12.41 16.34 -4.86
CA MET A 213 -13.22 16.05 -3.68
C MET A 213 -12.60 16.66 -2.41
N LYS A 214 -13.43 17.20 -1.52
CA LYS A 214 -12.98 17.71 -0.21
C LYS A 214 -13.46 16.85 0.94
N ASP A 215 -12.69 16.86 2.03
CA ASP A 215 -13.06 16.18 3.28
C ASP A 215 -14.34 16.76 3.88
N GLU A 216 -14.61 18.05 3.63
CA GLU A 216 -15.85 18.73 4.01
C GLU A 216 -17.08 18.29 3.19
N ASP A 217 -16.89 17.77 1.98
CA ASP A 217 -18.01 17.43 1.07
C ASP A 217 -18.62 16.05 1.35
N VAL A 218 -18.03 15.27 2.27
CA VAL A 218 -18.45 13.90 2.57
C VAL A 218 -18.66 13.70 4.06
N GLU A 219 -19.73 13.01 4.45
CA GLU A 219 -19.98 12.63 5.86
C GLU A 219 -19.38 11.27 6.24
N THR A 220 -18.89 10.53 5.25
CA THR A 220 -18.38 9.18 5.38
C THR A 220 -16.93 9.12 4.93
N TYR A 221 -16.06 8.62 5.81
CA TYR A 221 -14.73 8.12 5.45
C TYR A 221 -14.77 6.61 5.33
N TYR A 222 -13.65 6.00 4.93
CA TYR A 222 -13.54 4.55 4.90
C TYR A 222 -12.32 4.06 5.66
N SER A 223 -12.49 2.98 6.41
CA SER A 223 -11.38 2.27 7.00
C SER A 223 -10.61 1.46 5.94
N CYS A 224 -9.40 1.06 6.28
CA CYS A 224 -8.72 -0.07 5.66
C CYS A 224 -7.92 -0.83 6.71
N THR A 225 -8.30 -2.10 6.94
CA THR A 225 -7.63 -3.01 7.89
C THR A 225 -6.79 -4.09 7.19
N LEU A 226 -6.56 -3.98 5.87
CA LEU A 226 -5.79 -4.96 5.09
C LEU A 226 -4.42 -5.26 5.68
N CYS A 227 -3.71 -4.25 6.18
CA CYS A 227 -2.37 -4.42 6.71
C CYS A 227 -2.32 -4.97 8.15
N GLN A 228 -3.45 -5.34 8.76
CA GLN A 228 -3.46 -5.97 10.08
C GLN A 228 -2.86 -7.38 10.09
N SER A 229 -2.63 -7.98 8.91
CA SER A 229 -1.88 -9.24 8.78
C SER A 229 -0.46 -9.15 9.35
N PHE A 230 0.19 -7.98 9.24
CA PHE A 230 1.55 -7.75 9.76
C PHE A 230 1.67 -6.55 10.72
N ALA A 231 0.66 -5.68 10.79
CA ALA A 231 0.58 -4.57 11.75
C ALA A 231 -0.77 -4.62 12.50
N PRO A 232 -0.96 -5.53 13.47
CA PRO A 232 -2.27 -5.93 13.99
C PRO A 232 -3.13 -4.81 14.58
N ASN A 233 -2.50 -3.74 15.06
CA ASN A 233 -3.17 -2.61 15.69
C ASN A 233 -3.35 -1.41 14.74
N HIS A 234 -2.83 -1.51 13.51
CA HIS A 234 -2.93 -0.43 12.53
C HIS A 234 -4.32 -0.39 11.89
N VAL A 235 -4.83 0.83 11.69
CA VAL A 235 -6.08 1.11 10.97
C VAL A 235 -5.87 2.37 10.16
N CYS A 236 -5.84 2.24 8.83
CA CYS A 236 -5.96 3.41 7.96
C CYS A 236 -7.41 3.91 7.99
N SER A 237 -7.61 5.22 8.12
CA SER A 237 -8.85 5.87 7.73
C SER A 237 -8.54 6.77 6.53
N VAL A 238 -9.30 6.61 5.47
CA VAL A 238 -9.08 7.21 4.17
C VAL A 238 -10.17 8.24 3.92
N SER A 239 -9.76 9.48 3.65
CA SER A 239 -10.63 10.59 3.27
C SER A 239 -10.30 11.05 1.85
N PRO A 240 -11.16 11.84 1.19
CA PRO A 240 -10.87 12.41 -0.12
C PRO A 240 -9.50 13.12 -0.21
N GLU A 241 -9.09 13.85 0.83
CA GLU A 241 -7.84 14.60 0.90
C GLU A 241 -6.75 13.92 1.73
N ARG A 242 -6.98 12.67 2.15
CA ARG A 242 -5.98 11.79 2.78
C ARG A 242 -6.07 10.37 2.22
N THR A 243 -5.39 10.17 1.09
CA THR A 243 -5.21 8.85 0.46
C THR A 243 -4.53 7.88 1.44
N GLY A 244 -4.86 6.59 1.36
CA GLY A 244 -4.19 5.56 2.15
C GLY A 244 -2.68 5.65 1.97
N LEU A 245 -1.91 5.43 3.04
CA LEU A 245 -0.46 5.66 3.04
C LEU A 245 0.30 4.81 2.01
N CYS A 246 -0.31 3.72 1.52
CA CYS A 246 0.23 2.90 0.44
C CYS A 246 0.07 3.55 -0.94
N GLY A 247 -0.66 4.65 -1.12
CA GLY A 247 -0.92 5.25 -2.44
C GLY A 247 -1.80 4.42 -3.38
N ALA A 248 -2.08 3.15 -3.06
CA ALA A 248 -2.89 2.27 -3.90
C ALA A 248 -4.39 2.51 -3.76
N TYR A 249 -4.86 2.87 -2.56
CA TYR A 249 -6.29 3.08 -2.24
C TYR A 249 -6.55 4.53 -1.84
N ASN A 250 -7.39 5.21 -2.62
CA ASN A 250 -8.04 6.46 -2.26
C ASN A 250 -9.46 6.22 -1.72
N TRP A 251 -10.18 7.29 -1.41
CA TRP A 251 -11.54 7.22 -0.86
C TRP A 251 -12.54 6.49 -1.77
N MET A 252 -12.49 6.73 -3.07
CA MET A 252 -13.36 6.08 -4.05
C MET A 252 -13.06 4.58 -4.16
N ASP A 253 -11.79 4.20 -4.08
CA ASP A 253 -11.38 2.80 -4.09
C ASP A 253 -11.91 2.09 -2.82
N CYS A 254 -11.77 2.69 -1.65
CA CYS A 254 -12.31 2.10 -0.42
C CYS A 254 -13.85 1.95 -0.46
N LYS A 255 -14.55 2.92 -1.06
CA LYS A 255 -16.00 2.84 -1.31
C LYS A 255 -16.34 1.67 -2.23
N ALA A 256 -15.69 1.58 -3.39
CA ALA A 256 -15.90 0.50 -4.34
C ALA A 256 -15.59 -0.87 -3.73
N SER A 257 -14.52 -0.97 -2.94
CA SER A 257 -14.17 -2.21 -2.23
C SER A 257 -15.26 -2.68 -1.27
N PHE A 258 -15.92 -1.74 -0.57
CA PHE A 258 -17.03 -2.06 0.33
C PHE A 258 -18.28 -2.48 -0.44
N GLU A 259 -18.57 -1.84 -1.58
CA GLU A 259 -19.70 -2.21 -2.45
C GLU A 259 -19.55 -3.63 -3.02
N ILE A 260 -18.31 -4.02 -3.36
CA ILE A 260 -17.99 -5.38 -3.83
C ILE A 260 -18.08 -6.41 -2.70
N ASN A 261 -17.51 -6.08 -1.53
CA ASN A 261 -17.47 -6.97 -0.38
C ASN A 261 -17.77 -6.20 0.92
N PRO A 262 -19.04 -6.17 1.37
CA PRO A 262 -19.45 -5.47 2.59
C PRO A 262 -18.84 -6.03 3.88
N THR A 263 -18.35 -7.28 3.84
CA THR A 263 -17.64 -7.92 4.98
C THR A 263 -16.13 -7.78 4.90
N GLY A 264 -15.64 -7.04 3.90
CA GLY A 264 -14.24 -6.84 3.63
C GLY A 264 -13.54 -5.87 4.60
N PRO A 265 -12.27 -5.58 4.33
CA PRO A 265 -11.40 -4.76 5.19
C PRO A 265 -11.70 -3.25 5.12
N ASN A 266 -12.47 -2.83 4.10
CA ASN A 266 -12.89 -1.46 3.91
C ASN A 266 -14.31 -1.29 4.43
N GLN A 267 -14.47 -0.53 5.50
CA GLN A 267 -15.75 -0.31 6.16
C GLN A 267 -16.06 1.19 6.19
N PRO A 268 -17.31 1.60 5.96
CA PRO A 268 -17.69 3.01 6.09
C PRO A 268 -17.56 3.47 7.54
N ILE A 269 -17.04 4.68 7.71
CA ILE A 269 -16.92 5.38 9.00
C ILE A 269 -17.69 6.68 8.85
N GLU A 270 -18.84 6.81 9.53
CA GLU A 270 -19.48 8.11 9.68
C GLU A 270 -18.59 9.01 10.54
N LYS A 271 -18.28 10.23 10.09
CA LYS A 271 -17.44 11.17 10.86
C LYS A 271 -18.05 11.43 12.24
N GLY A 272 -19.36 11.68 12.28
CA GLY A 272 -20.05 12.06 13.51
C GLY A 272 -19.60 13.44 14.01
N GLU A 273 -19.56 13.62 15.33
CA GLU A 273 -19.15 14.88 15.95
C GLU A 273 -17.69 15.25 15.62
N CYS A 274 -17.48 16.48 15.13
CA CYS A 274 -16.15 17.05 14.96
C CYS A 274 -15.62 17.50 16.32
N VAL A 275 -14.57 16.85 16.80
CA VAL A 275 -13.92 17.15 18.09
C VAL A 275 -12.91 18.29 17.91
N ASP A 276 -12.13 18.24 16.83
CA ASP A 276 -11.17 19.29 16.48
C ASP A 276 -11.12 19.48 14.95
N PRO A 277 -11.58 20.62 14.42
CA PRO A 277 -11.57 20.88 12.98
C PRO A 277 -10.18 21.24 12.43
N VAL A 278 -9.25 21.67 13.28
CA VAL A 278 -7.88 22.06 12.89
C VAL A 278 -7.01 20.81 12.78
N LEU A 279 -7.06 19.94 13.77
CA LEU A 279 -6.31 18.68 13.79
C LEU A 279 -7.00 17.57 12.99
N GLY A 280 -8.27 17.75 12.63
CA GLY A 280 -9.05 16.75 11.91
C GLY A 280 -9.33 15.55 12.79
N GLN A 281 -10.04 15.79 13.89
CA GLN A 281 -10.46 14.76 14.84
C GLN A 281 -11.97 14.63 14.84
N TRP A 282 -12.46 13.40 14.65
CA TRP A 282 -13.89 13.10 14.65
C TRP A 282 -14.20 11.91 15.54
N LYS A 283 -15.33 11.99 16.24
CA LYS A 283 -15.74 10.98 17.21
C LYS A 283 -15.95 9.61 16.59
N GLY A 284 -16.61 9.54 15.42
CA GLY A 284 -16.89 8.26 14.76
C GLY A 284 -15.62 7.57 14.26
N VAL A 285 -14.62 8.34 13.83
CA VAL A 285 -13.27 7.81 13.54
C VAL A 285 -12.63 7.23 14.80
N ASN A 286 -12.63 7.99 15.91
CA ASN A 286 -12.01 7.54 17.16
C ASN A 286 -12.64 6.23 17.66
N GLU A 287 -13.96 6.13 17.62
CA GLU A 287 -14.70 4.92 18.00
C GLU A 287 -14.34 3.73 17.11
N PHE A 288 -14.29 3.93 15.79
CA PHE A 288 -13.91 2.88 14.85
C PHE A 288 -12.47 2.40 15.10
N VAL A 289 -11.52 3.33 15.19
CA VAL A 289 -10.10 3.03 15.40
C VAL A 289 -9.86 2.34 16.73
N ASN A 290 -10.52 2.79 17.81
CA ASN A 290 -10.42 2.14 19.12
C ASN A 290 -10.87 0.68 19.06
N LYS A 291 -12.01 0.41 18.42
CA LYS A 291 -12.52 -0.95 18.25
C LYS A 291 -11.62 -1.80 17.36
N ALA A 292 -11.27 -1.31 16.17
CA ALA A 292 -10.53 -2.05 15.16
C ALA A 292 -9.05 -2.27 15.53
N SER A 293 -8.47 -1.42 16.38
CA SER A 293 -7.13 -1.59 16.96
C SER A 293 -7.14 -2.34 18.30
N ARG A 294 -8.29 -2.88 18.74
CA ARG A 294 -8.45 -3.61 20.02
C ARG A 294 -8.03 -2.78 21.24
N GLY A 295 -8.29 -1.47 21.18
CA GLY A 295 -7.98 -0.51 22.23
C GLY A 295 -6.55 0.04 22.22
N ALA A 296 -5.68 -0.42 21.31
CA ALA A 296 -4.30 0.04 21.24
C ALA A 296 -4.16 1.50 20.78
N VAL A 297 -5.09 1.97 19.94
CA VAL A 297 -5.15 3.35 19.46
C VAL A 297 -6.52 3.91 19.81
N THR A 298 -6.58 4.91 20.69
CA THR A 298 -7.86 5.48 21.16
C THR A 298 -8.42 6.55 20.23
N HIS A 299 -7.53 7.25 19.52
CA HIS A 299 -7.84 8.31 18.57
C HIS A 299 -6.60 8.57 17.69
N TYR A 300 -6.76 9.34 16.62
CA TYR A 300 -5.66 10.05 15.98
C TYR A 300 -6.16 11.28 15.23
N ASN A 301 -5.24 12.20 14.94
CA ASN A 301 -5.49 13.44 14.21
C ASN A 301 -5.15 13.28 12.72
N PHE A 302 -6.07 13.66 11.84
CA PHE A 302 -5.87 13.50 10.40
C PHE A 302 -4.91 14.53 9.80
N TYR A 303 -4.84 15.70 10.42
CA TYR A 303 -4.16 16.85 9.84
C TYR A 303 -2.91 17.23 10.65
N SER A 304 -2.46 16.38 11.56
CA SER A 304 -1.22 16.57 12.32
C SER A 304 -0.34 15.32 12.25
N MET A 305 0.96 15.54 12.14
CA MET A 305 2.02 14.57 12.38
C MET A 305 2.66 14.70 13.76
N VAL A 306 2.43 15.81 14.47
CA VAL A 306 3.01 16.11 15.79
C VAL A 306 2.10 15.64 16.92
N ILE A 307 0.79 15.86 16.83
CA ILE A 307 -0.17 15.54 17.88
C ILE A 307 -0.93 14.27 17.49
N ASP A 308 -0.73 13.19 18.24
CA ASP A 308 -1.40 11.89 18.09
C ASP A 308 -1.65 11.48 16.61
N PRO A 309 -0.58 11.34 15.80
CA PRO A 309 -0.72 11.05 14.39
C PRO A 309 -1.27 9.64 14.14
N MET A 310 -1.87 9.46 12.97
CA MET A 310 -2.24 8.13 12.47
C MET A 310 -1.02 7.20 12.48
N THR A 311 -1.24 5.96 12.89
CA THR A 311 -0.19 4.93 12.90
C THR A 311 0.23 4.54 11.49
N THR A 312 1.40 3.91 11.34
CA THR A 312 1.86 3.42 10.04
C THR A 312 2.11 1.92 10.06
N CYS A 313 1.62 1.19 9.06
CA CYS A 313 1.86 -0.25 8.96
C CYS A 313 3.28 -0.59 8.46
N GLY A 314 3.68 -0.06 7.30
CA GLY A 314 5.00 -0.32 6.70
C GLY A 314 5.03 -0.35 5.16
N CYS A 315 3.86 -0.27 4.51
CA CYS A 315 3.74 -0.17 3.06
C CYS A 315 3.68 1.29 2.54
N CYS A 316 4.01 2.27 3.40
CA CYS A 316 4.06 3.68 3.00
C CYS A 316 5.00 3.91 1.81
N GLU A 317 4.64 4.82 0.93
CA GLU A 317 5.50 5.26 -0.18
C GLU A 317 6.55 6.25 0.30
N CYS A 318 6.14 7.12 1.23
CA CYS A 318 6.94 8.18 1.82
C CYS A 318 6.82 8.18 3.35
N ILE A 319 7.83 8.73 4.01
CA ILE A 319 7.81 9.01 5.44
C ILE A 319 8.16 10.48 5.63
N ALA A 320 7.26 11.20 6.33
CA ALA A 320 7.52 12.54 6.82
C ALA A 320 8.18 12.48 8.19
N ALA A 321 9.16 13.34 8.43
CA ALA A 321 9.86 13.49 9.69
C ALA A 321 10.03 14.99 10.02
N MET A 322 9.79 15.35 11.27
CA MET A 322 10.00 16.72 11.74
C MET A 322 11.50 17.05 11.81
N LEU A 323 11.85 18.28 11.40
CA LEU A 323 13.19 18.88 11.49
C LEU A 323 13.11 20.10 12.42
N PRO A 324 13.38 19.92 13.74
CA PRO A 324 13.14 20.97 14.73
C PRO A 324 13.95 22.24 14.50
N SER A 325 15.23 22.14 14.12
CA SER A 325 16.07 23.33 13.88
C SER A 325 15.56 24.13 12.69
N CYS A 326 14.97 23.46 11.70
CA CYS A 326 14.38 24.11 10.51
C CYS A 326 12.94 24.60 10.71
N ASN A 327 12.34 24.41 11.89
CA ASN A 327 10.92 24.65 12.16
C ASN A 327 10.00 24.05 11.08
N GLY A 328 10.39 22.89 10.54
CA GLY A 328 9.80 22.31 9.34
C GLY A 328 9.74 20.79 9.37
N VAL A 329 9.42 20.23 8.22
CA VAL A 329 9.22 18.81 7.97
C VAL A 329 9.99 18.42 6.71
N MET A 330 10.65 17.27 6.75
CA MET A 330 11.15 16.60 5.54
C MET A 330 10.24 15.45 5.15
N THR A 331 10.28 15.04 3.89
CA THR A 331 9.72 13.74 3.47
C THR A 331 10.69 13.00 2.58
N VAL A 332 10.72 11.66 2.71
CA VAL A 332 11.60 10.79 1.91
C VAL A 332 10.80 9.63 1.34
N SER A 333 10.94 9.37 0.04
CA SER A 333 10.32 8.22 -0.63
C SER A 333 11.15 6.95 -0.48
N ARG A 334 10.49 5.80 -0.62
CA ARG A 334 11.11 4.46 -0.62
C ARG A 334 12.21 4.29 -1.66
N ASP A 335 12.14 5.04 -2.76
CA ASP A 335 13.07 4.96 -3.88
C ASP A 335 14.42 5.64 -3.58
N TYR A 336 14.48 6.51 -2.58
CA TYR A 336 15.71 7.19 -2.17
C TYR A 336 16.49 6.38 -1.13
N THR A 337 17.74 6.07 -1.44
CA THR A 337 18.62 5.22 -0.62
C THR A 337 19.65 5.99 0.22
N GLY A 338 19.69 7.32 0.09
CA GLY A 338 20.64 8.17 0.79
C GLY A 338 20.24 8.49 2.23
N GLU A 339 21.13 9.20 2.92
CA GLU A 339 20.83 9.82 4.22
C GLU A 339 19.92 11.04 4.03
N THR A 340 19.25 11.43 5.12
CA THR A 340 18.32 12.55 5.14
C THR A 340 18.64 13.46 6.34
N PRO A 341 18.15 14.71 6.34
CA PRO A 341 18.43 15.65 7.44
C PRO A 341 18.03 15.19 8.84
N CYS A 342 17.11 14.22 8.97
CA CYS A 342 16.76 13.63 10.27
C CYS A 342 17.76 12.58 10.77
N GLY A 343 18.89 12.38 10.07
CA GLY A 343 19.95 11.45 10.43
C GLY A 343 19.63 9.97 10.16
N MET A 344 18.58 9.70 9.38
CA MET A 344 18.14 8.34 9.06
C MET A 344 17.79 8.18 7.58
N LYS A 345 18.15 7.03 7.00
CA LYS A 345 17.62 6.56 5.71
C LYS A 345 16.14 6.17 5.80
N PHE A 346 15.46 6.10 4.65
CA PHE A 346 14.09 5.58 4.56
C PHE A 346 13.93 4.21 5.25
N THR A 347 14.86 3.28 5.02
CA THR A 347 14.78 1.92 5.61
C THR A 347 14.84 1.92 7.13
N THR A 348 15.62 2.85 7.70
CA THR A 348 15.72 3.01 9.16
C THR A 348 14.44 3.62 9.70
N LEU A 349 13.96 4.70 9.08
CA LEU A 349 12.68 5.33 9.42
C LEU A 349 11.53 4.31 9.39
N ALA A 350 11.40 3.55 8.31
CA ALA A 350 10.35 2.53 8.15
C ALA A 350 10.38 1.46 9.24
N GLY A 351 11.56 1.14 9.78
CA GLY A 351 11.71 0.22 10.91
C GLY A 351 11.32 0.82 12.26
N VAL A 352 11.48 2.14 12.44
CA VAL A 352 11.16 2.85 13.68
C VAL A 352 9.66 3.08 13.84
N MET A 353 8.97 3.47 12.75
CA MET A 353 7.58 3.94 12.80
C MET A 353 6.56 2.94 12.22
N GLY A 354 7.04 1.89 11.54
CA GLY A 354 6.20 0.79 11.07
C GLY A 354 5.65 -0.08 12.21
N GLY A 355 4.69 -0.94 11.90
CA GLY A 355 4.12 -1.89 12.86
C GLY A 355 2.88 -1.41 13.62
N GLY A 356 2.38 -0.19 13.34
CA GLY A 356 1.09 0.28 13.84
C GLY A 356 1.15 0.99 15.19
N ALA A 357 2.31 1.51 15.59
CA ALA A 357 2.42 2.47 16.70
C ALA A 357 2.13 3.90 16.23
N SER A 358 1.65 4.76 17.13
CA SER A 358 1.62 6.21 16.89
C SER A 358 2.98 6.79 17.26
N SER A 359 3.51 7.66 16.40
CA SER A 359 4.87 8.19 16.53
C SER A 359 4.89 9.70 16.27
N PRO A 360 4.56 10.52 17.28
CA PRO A 360 4.66 11.98 17.20
C PRO A 360 5.97 12.45 16.53
N GLY A 361 5.85 13.31 15.52
CA GLY A 361 6.98 13.79 14.71
C GLY A 361 7.31 12.94 13.49
N PHE A 362 6.66 11.79 13.30
CA PHE A 362 6.83 10.91 12.14
C PHE A 362 5.48 10.39 11.62
N VAL A 363 5.27 10.43 10.31
CA VAL A 363 4.07 9.83 9.72
C VAL A 363 4.34 9.27 8.34
N GLY A 364 3.78 8.10 8.06
CA GLY A 364 3.87 7.44 6.76
C GLY A 364 2.72 7.91 5.89
N HIS A 365 3.00 8.21 4.63
CA HIS A 365 2.01 8.72 3.70
C HIS A 365 2.34 8.27 2.26
N SER A 366 1.39 8.49 1.35
CA SER A 366 1.60 8.28 -0.08
C SER A 366 2.30 9.49 -0.71
N LYS A 367 2.90 9.31 -1.89
CA LYS A 367 3.49 10.42 -2.67
C LYS A 367 2.43 11.48 -2.97
N PHE A 368 1.24 11.03 -3.37
CA PHE A 368 0.12 11.90 -3.74
C PHE A 368 -0.37 12.76 -2.56
N ASN A 369 -0.37 12.20 -1.34
CA ASN A 369 -0.87 12.89 -0.16
C ASN A 369 -0.11 14.18 0.16
N ILE A 370 1.18 14.29 -0.20
CA ILE A 370 2.02 15.49 -0.01
C ILE A 370 1.31 16.76 -0.52
N THR A 371 0.60 16.64 -1.65
CA THR A 371 -0.02 17.78 -2.34
C THR A 371 -1.53 17.85 -2.20
N GLN A 372 -2.14 16.94 -1.41
CA GLN A 372 -3.56 17.01 -1.10
C GLN A 372 -3.86 18.15 -0.12
N GLY A 373 -5.09 18.69 -0.16
CA GLY A 373 -5.42 19.93 0.52
C GLY A 373 -5.23 19.91 2.03
N LYS A 374 -5.33 18.72 2.66
CA LYS A 374 -5.26 18.51 4.11
C LYS A 374 -3.93 17.94 4.62
N PHE A 375 -2.91 17.84 3.77
CA PHE A 375 -1.59 17.36 4.18
C PHE A 375 -1.05 18.19 5.36
N ILE A 376 -1.02 17.60 6.56
CA ILE A 376 -0.54 18.17 7.83
C ILE A 376 -1.00 19.62 8.11
N VAL A 377 -2.21 20.01 7.69
CA VAL A 377 -2.66 21.42 7.81
C VAL A 377 -2.80 21.90 9.25
N GLY A 378 -3.02 21.00 10.20
CA GLY A 378 -2.99 21.30 11.64
C GLY A 378 -1.60 21.70 12.15
N ASP A 379 -0.54 21.34 11.43
CA ASP A 379 0.85 21.70 11.75
C ASP A 379 1.40 22.84 10.87
N GLY A 380 0.59 23.39 9.96
CA GLY A 380 0.99 24.43 9.01
C GLY A 380 1.10 23.98 7.55
N GLY A 381 0.76 22.73 7.26
CA GLY A 381 0.56 22.26 5.90
C GLY A 381 1.84 22.09 5.08
N LEU A 382 1.69 22.10 3.75
CA LEU A 382 2.82 21.96 2.83
C LEU A 382 3.88 23.07 2.97
N SER A 383 3.52 24.24 3.52
CA SER A 383 4.48 25.32 3.83
C SER A 383 5.54 24.93 4.87
N ARG A 384 5.33 23.83 5.61
CA ARG A 384 6.34 23.25 6.51
C ARG A 384 7.35 22.37 5.80
N MET A 385 7.12 21.97 4.56
CA MET A 385 8.02 21.08 3.84
C MET A 385 9.33 21.83 3.54
N VAL A 386 10.44 21.44 4.15
CA VAL A 386 11.75 22.10 3.98
C VAL A 386 12.76 21.22 3.23
N TRP A 387 12.52 19.91 3.14
CA TRP A 387 13.43 19.00 2.44
C TRP A 387 12.70 17.82 1.80
N MET A 388 13.09 17.49 0.57
CA MET A 388 12.56 16.34 -0.17
C MET A 388 13.60 15.86 -1.19
N PRO A 389 13.80 14.54 -1.38
CA PRO A 389 14.74 14.04 -2.38
C PRO A 389 14.37 14.57 -3.76
N LYS A 390 15.38 14.93 -4.57
CA LYS A 390 15.16 15.50 -5.90
C LYS A 390 14.32 14.60 -6.78
N ILE A 391 14.53 13.28 -6.72
CA ILE A 391 13.72 12.31 -7.46
C ILE A 391 12.22 12.45 -7.16
N LEU A 392 11.85 12.65 -5.89
CA LEU A 392 10.47 12.85 -5.47
C LEU A 392 9.99 14.26 -5.84
N LYS A 393 10.79 15.30 -5.59
CA LYS A 393 10.46 16.68 -5.97
C LYS A 393 10.11 16.79 -7.45
N GLU A 394 10.94 16.25 -8.33
CA GLU A 394 10.74 16.28 -9.78
C GLU A 394 9.51 15.46 -10.19
N GLU A 395 9.28 14.30 -9.55
CA GLU A 395 8.11 13.45 -9.81
C GLU A 395 6.78 14.17 -9.56
N ILE A 396 6.69 14.97 -8.49
CA ILE A 396 5.48 15.70 -8.11
C ILE A 396 5.56 17.21 -8.36
N LYS A 397 6.50 17.68 -9.19
CA LYS A 397 6.76 19.11 -9.44
C LYS A 397 5.50 19.89 -9.82
N GLU A 398 4.77 19.42 -10.85
CA GLU A 398 3.55 20.08 -11.32
C GLU A 398 2.52 20.27 -10.20
N ARG A 399 2.43 19.30 -9.28
CA ARG A 399 1.51 19.31 -8.14
C ARG A 399 1.98 20.26 -7.03
N ILE A 400 3.28 20.29 -6.74
CA ILE A 400 3.86 21.26 -5.80
C ILE A 400 3.65 22.67 -6.31
N ASP A 401 3.94 22.94 -7.59
CA ASP A 401 3.79 24.28 -8.19
C ASP A 401 2.32 24.74 -8.17
N LYS A 402 1.37 23.82 -8.44
CA LYS A 402 -0.07 24.09 -8.30
C LYS A 402 -0.44 24.39 -6.85
N ARG A 403 -0.06 23.51 -5.92
CA ARG A 403 -0.42 23.63 -4.50
C ARG A 403 0.22 24.86 -3.85
N GLY A 404 1.46 25.17 -4.21
CA GLY A 404 2.18 26.37 -3.78
C GLY A 404 1.41 27.64 -4.11
N LYS A 405 0.88 27.76 -5.33
CA LYS A 405 0.02 28.89 -5.72
C LYS A 405 -1.26 28.97 -4.87
N GLU A 406 -1.90 27.82 -4.61
CA GLU A 406 -3.13 27.76 -3.81
C GLU A 406 -2.92 28.19 -2.35
N ILE A 407 -1.74 27.92 -1.77
CA ILE A 407 -1.41 28.28 -0.38
C ILE A 407 -0.64 29.60 -0.26
N GLY A 408 -0.46 30.35 -1.36
CA GLY A 408 0.21 31.65 -1.37
C GLY A 408 1.74 31.61 -1.36
N VAL A 409 2.35 30.47 -1.68
CA VAL A 409 3.80 30.27 -1.81
C VAL A 409 4.12 29.72 -3.20
N PRO A 410 4.02 30.53 -4.27
CA PRO A 410 4.11 30.05 -5.66
C PRO A 410 5.47 29.42 -6.02
N ASP A 411 6.55 29.88 -5.38
CA ASP A 411 7.92 29.40 -5.63
C ASP A 411 8.36 28.30 -4.63
N LEU A 412 7.40 27.67 -3.93
CA LEU A 412 7.70 26.69 -2.86
C LEU A 412 8.62 25.56 -3.33
N TYR A 413 8.47 25.10 -4.58
CA TYR A 413 9.32 24.06 -5.16
C TYR A 413 10.81 24.38 -5.07
N ASP A 414 11.19 25.62 -5.37
CA ASP A 414 12.57 26.10 -5.37
C ASP A 414 13.07 26.45 -3.96
N MET A 415 12.15 26.63 -3.00
CA MET A 415 12.48 26.89 -1.59
C MET A 415 12.82 25.60 -0.84
N ILE A 416 12.17 24.47 -1.16
CA ILE A 416 12.41 23.16 -0.55
C ILE A 416 13.84 22.69 -0.89
N ALA A 417 14.66 22.37 0.10
CA ALA A 417 15.99 21.78 -0.12
C ALA A 417 15.90 20.32 -0.59
N ASP A 418 17.00 19.80 -1.14
CA ASP A 418 17.13 18.39 -1.51
C ASP A 418 18.56 17.89 -1.23
N GLU A 419 18.88 16.65 -1.58
CA GLU A 419 20.19 16.05 -1.34
C GLU A 419 21.34 16.75 -2.06
N THR A 420 21.06 17.62 -3.05
CA THR A 420 22.08 18.43 -3.73
C THR A 420 22.41 19.72 -2.99
N VAL A 421 21.57 20.12 -2.03
CA VAL A 421 21.81 21.23 -1.10
C VAL A 421 22.51 20.73 0.16
N GLY A 422 22.00 19.66 0.78
CA GLY A 422 22.53 19.11 2.02
C GLY A 422 21.72 17.92 2.54
N ILE A 423 22.31 17.17 3.47
CA ILE A 423 21.71 15.97 4.10
C ILE A 423 21.67 16.07 5.62
N THR A 424 21.88 17.26 6.18
CA THR A 424 21.77 17.58 7.61
C THR A 424 21.02 18.90 7.79
N GLU A 425 20.40 19.13 8.96
CA GLU A 425 19.72 20.40 9.25
C GLU A 425 20.67 21.60 9.15
N GLU A 426 21.92 21.46 9.57
CA GLU A 426 22.95 22.50 9.51
C GLU A 426 23.31 22.89 8.06
N GLU A 427 23.41 21.90 7.15
CA GLU A 427 23.75 22.15 5.75
C GLU A 427 22.61 22.82 4.98
N ILE A 428 21.36 22.51 5.31
CA ILE A 428 20.19 23.05 4.58
C ILE A 428 19.72 24.39 5.13
N MET A 429 20.05 24.74 6.40
CA MET A 429 19.60 25.99 7.02
C MET A 429 19.97 27.24 6.20
N PRO A 430 21.22 27.43 5.73
CA PRO A 430 21.58 28.61 4.95
C PRO A 430 20.75 28.75 3.66
N TRP A 431 20.41 27.63 3.02
CA TRP A 431 19.53 27.63 1.84
C TRP A 431 18.11 28.08 2.20
N LEU A 432 17.55 27.58 3.30
CA LEU A 432 16.21 27.97 3.76
C LEU A 432 16.15 29.46 4.10
N GLU A 433 17.21 30.00 4.72
CA GLU A 433 17.34 31.43 5.02
C GLU A 433 17.46 32.28 3.74
N GLU A 434 18.34 31.88 2.81
CA GLU A 434 18.55 32.57 1.53
C GLU A 434 17.27 32.61 0.69
N LYS A 435 16.54 31.48 0.63
CA LYS A 435 15.26 31.37 -0.06
C LYS A 435 14.10 32.03 0.68
N GLY A 436 14.30 32.44 1.93
CA GLY A 436 13.26 33.03 2.76
C GLY A 436 12.10 32.07 3.04
N HIS A 437 12.42 30.79 3.28
CA HIS A 437 11.44 29.71 3.43
C HIS A 437 10.35 30.05 4.48
N PRO A 438 9.05 29.88 4.18
CA PRO A 438 7.96 30.30 5.07
C PRO A 438 8.01 29.64 6.46
N ALA A 439 8.39 28.37 6.53
CA ALA A 439 8.53 27.60 7.78
C ALA A 439 9.35 28.34 8.87
N LEU A 440 10.39 29.09 8.49
CA LEU A 440 11.26 29.80 9.44
C LEU A 440 10.57 30.97 10.16
N LYS A 441 9.44 31.45 9.63
CA LYS A 441 8.67 32.59 10.18
C LYS A 441 7.34 32.18 10.79
N MET A 442 6.98 30.89 10.67
CA MET A 442 5.77 30.34 11.27
C MET A 442 6.00 30.10 12.76
N ASP A 443 4.91 29.94 13.51
CA ASP A 443 4.99 29.55 14.93
C ASP A 443 5.82 28.25 15.08
N PRO A 444 6.50 28.04 16.22
CA PRO A 444 7.22 26.80 16.47
C PRO A 444 6.32 25.57 16.31
N LEU A 445 6.79 24.55 15.58
CA LEU A 445 6.12 23.23 15.48
C LEU A 445 6.04 22.50 16.82
N ILE A 446 6.94 22.85 17.74
CA ILE A 446 7.03 22.30 19.09
C ILE A 446 6.88 23.47 20.06
N GLY A 447 5.92 23.36 20.99
CA GLY A 447 5.70 24.31 22.06
C GLY A 447 6.60 24.09 23.28
#